data_AF-A0A8S0TAL9-F1
#
_entry.id   AF-A0A8S0TAL9-F1
#
_cell.length_a   1.000
_cell.length_b   1.000
_cell.length_c   1.000
_cell.angle_alpha   90.00
_cell.angle_beta   90.00
_cell.angle_gamma   90.00
#
_symmetry.space_group_name_H-M   'P 1'
#
loop_
_entity.id
_entity.type
_entity.pdbx_description
1 polymer ?
#
loop_
_entity_poly.entity_id
_entity_poly.type
_entity_poly.pdbx_seq_one_letter_code
_entity_poly.pdbx_strand_id
1 'polypeptide(L)'
;MGVTRAVQNAYFNNYIIDGDKPRSFEEFKRWLKRFDTNKDGKLSVEELEHAIRTTGSWFPKRKAKNAISLYGKKEKGYIHEDEIINLVDFALNQLGLNIAN
;
A
#
# COMPACT_ATOMS: atom_id res chain seq x y z
N MET A 1 28.72 -3.34 1.45
CA MET A 1 28.69 -3.12 0.00
C MET A 1 27.33 -2.52 -0.34
N GLY A 2 27.26 -1.19 -0.50
CA GLY A 2 26.00 -0.49 -0.73
C GLY A 2 25.69 -0.43 -2.22
N VAL A 3 24.50 -0.87 -2.62
CA VAL A 3 24.01 -0.69 -3.99
C VAL A 3 23.90 0.82 -4.30
N THR A 4 24.36 1.20 -5.49
CA THR A 4 24.44 2.61 -5.90
C THR A 4 23.04 3.19 -6.15
N ARG A 5 22.90 4.52 -6.02
CA ARG A 5 21.62 5.23 -6.24
C ARG A 5 21.01 5.00 -7.64
N ALA A 6 21.85 4.68 -8.62
CA ALA A 6 21.43 4.29 -9.97
C ALA A 6 20.82 2.88 -10.02
N VAL A 7 21.34 1.92 -9.24
CA VAL A 7 20.75 0.58 -9.11
C VAL A 7 19.43 0.67 -8.35
N GLN A 8 19.37 1.42 -7.24
CA GLN A 8 18.11 1.65 -6.52
C GLN A 8 17.05 2.27 -7.44
N ASN A 9 17.41 3.29 -8.22
CA ASN A 9 16.50 3.91 -9.18
C ASN A 9 16.13 2.98 -10.35
N ALA A 10 17.01 2.08 -10.79
CA ALA A 10 16.69 1.08 -11.80
C ALA A 10 15.75 -0.02 -11.28
N TYR A 11 15.91 -0.44 -10.01
CA TYR A 11 14.95 -1.33 -9.33
C TYR A 11 13.58 -0.65 -9.11
N PHE A 12 13.56 0.66 -8.86
CA PHE A 12 12.32 1.43 -8.68
C PHE A 12 11.64 1.79 -10.01
N ASN A 13 12.39 2.14 -11.06
CA ASN A 13 11.84 2.59 -12.35
C ASN A 13 11.35 1.45 -13.24
N ASN A 14 11.90 0.23 -13.13
CA ASN A 14 11.47 -0.91 -13.94
C ASN A 14 10.13 -1.54 -13.49
N TYR A 15 9.58 -1.13 -12.35
CA TYR A 15 8.30 -1.65 -11.86
C TYR A 15 7.09 -0.82 -12.32
N ILE A 16 7.27 0.46 -12.69
CA ILE A 16 6.16 1.38 -13.02
C ILE A 16 5.86 1.38 -14.52
N ILE A 17 5.46 0.24 -15.10
CA ILE A 17 4.88 0.20 -16.45
C ILE A 17 3.77 -0.86 -16.46
N ASP A 18 2.55 -0.46 -16.06
CA ASP A 18 1.25 -1.16 -16.18
C ASP A 18 1.12 -2.64 -15.71
N GLY A 19 2.19 -3.26 -15.21
CA GLY A 19 2.27 -4.61 -14.65
C GLY A 19 2.43 -4.68 -13.11
N ASP A 20 2.43 -3.54 -12.42
CA ASP A 20 2.78 -3.38 -10.98
C ASP A 20 1.60 -3.50 -10.00
N LYS A 21 0.42 -3.93 -10.47
CA LYS A 21 -0.68 -4.21 -9.54
C LYS A 21 -0.35 -5.50 -8.82
N PRO A 22 -0.28 -5.51 -7.47
CA PRO A 22 0.04 -6.73 -6.74
C PRO A 22 -0.99 -7.81 -7.08
N ARG A 23 -0.51 -9.02 -7.39
CA ARG A 23 -1.34 -10.18 -7.72
C ARG A 23 -1.34 -11.24 -6.63
N SER A 24 -0.51 -11.10 -5.61
CA SER A 24 -0.51 -11.95 -4.42
C SER A 24 -0.53 -11.12 -3.15
N PHE A 25 -0.91 -11.75 -2.02
CA PHE A 25 -0.87 -11.08 -0.72
C PHE A 25 0.53 -10.56 -0.38
N GLU A 26 1.59 -11.31 -0.66
CA GLU A 26 2.97 -10.86 -0.40
C GLU A 26 3.34 -9.63 -1.22
N GLU A 27 2.96 -9.59 -2.50
CA GLU A 27 3.20 -8.43 -3.36
C GLU A 27 2.40 -7.23 -2.87
N PHE A 28 1.15 -7.43 -2.44
CA PHE A 28 0.31 -6.37 -1.91
C PHE A 28 0.91 -5.77 -0.64
N LYS A 29 1.38 -6.63 0.27
CA LYS A 29 2.06 -6.22 1.49
C LYS A 29 3.36 -5.47 1.18
N ARG A 30 4.18 -5.97 0.26
CA ARG A 30 5.42 -5.30 -0.17
C ARG A 30 5.14 -3.95 -0.84
N TRP A 31 4.09 -3.88 -1.66
CA TRP A 31 3.65 -2.65 -2.30
C TRP A 31 3.23 -1.60 -1.27
N LEU A 32 2.38 -1.97 -0.29
CA LEU A 32 1.98 -1.09 0.80
C LEU A 32 3.17 -0.59 1.64
N LYS A 33 4.14 -1.46 1.96
CA LYS A 33 5.36 -1.07 2.70
C LYS A 33 6.21 0.00 2.00
N ARG A 34 6.05 0.22 0.69
CA ARG A 34 6.74 1.32 -0.01
C ARG A 34 6.23 2.70 0.43
N PHE A 35 5.04 2.76 1.00
CA PHE A 35 4.37 3.99 1.40
C PHE A 35 4.58 4.33 2.88
N ASP A 36 5.02 3.39 3.71
CA ASP A 36 5.51 3.62 5.08
C ASP A 36 6.83 4.43 4.99
N THR A 37 6.68 5.75 4.94
CA THR A 37 7.77 6.68 4.59
C THR A 37 8.56 7.04 5.83
N ASN A 38 7.88 7.16 6.97
CA ASN A 38 8.51 7.41 8.26
C ASN A 38 9.14 6.14 8.86
N LYS A 39 8.87 4.95 8.30
CA LYS A 39 9.40 3.63 8.69
C LYS A 39 9.05 3.25 10.12
N ASP A 40 7.86 3.63 10.57
CA ASP A 40 7.35 3.27 11.90
C ASP A 40 6.68 1.89 11.94
N GLY A 41 6.59 1.22 10.78
CA GLY A 41 6.04 -0.13 10.65
C GLY A 41 4.50 -0.15 10.59
N LYS A 42 3.86 1.01 10.44
CA LYS A 42 2.42 1.17 10.29
C LYS A 42 2.13 2.15 9.15
N LEU A 43 0.89 2.19 8.69
CA LEU A 43 0.45 3.13 7.66
C LEU A 43 -0.49 4.15 8.27
N SER A 44 -0.07 5.41 8.26
CA SER A 44 -0.95 6.54 8.56
C SER A 44 -2.02 6.74 7.49
N VAL A 45 -3.00 7.62 7.77
CA VAL A 45 -4.01 8.05 6.79
C VAL A 45 -3.34 8.64 5.55
N GLU A 46 -2.31 9.46 5.74
CA GLU A 46 -1.62 10.18 4.68
C GLU A 46 -0.81 9.23 3.78
N GLU A 47 -0.14 8.24 4.35
CA GLU A 47 0.63 7.24 3.61
C GLU A 47 -0.28 6.29 2.83
N LEU A 48 -1.38 5.82 3.46
CA LEU A 48 -2.37 5.00 2.78
C LEU A 48 -3.12 5.78 1.69
N GLU A 49 -3.37 7.07 1.90
CA GLU A 49 -3.89 7.97 0.86
C GLU A 49 -2.95 8.03 -0.35
N HIS A 50 -1.64 8.15 -0.10
CA HIS A 50 -0.64 8.17 -1.17
C HIS A 50 -0.66 6.85 -1.96
N ALA A 51 -0.68 5.71 -1.27
CA ALA A 51 -0.79 4.39 -1.89
C ALA A 51 -2.06 4.27 -2.76
N ILE A 52 -3.21 4.68 -2.23
CA ILE A 52 -4.47 4.60 -2.97
C ILE A 52 -4.44 5.52 -4.20
N ARG A 53 -3.82 6.70 -4.11
CA ARG A 53 -3.70 7.62 -5.24
C ARG A 53 -2.93 7.00 -6.41
N THR A 54 -1.89 6.19 -6.17
CA THR A 54 -1.14 5.55 -7.26
C THR A 54 -1.94 4.48 -8.00
N THR A 55 -3.06 4.01 -7.44
CA THR A 55 -3.96 3.07 -8.13
C THR A 55 -4.87 3.74 -9.16
N GLY A 56 -4.86 5.07 -9.25
CA GLY A 56 -5.82 5.84 -10.07
C GLY A 56 -7.22 5.94 -9.45
N SER A 57 -7.38 5.45 -8.21
CA SER A 57 -8.65 5.49 -7.49
C SER A 57 -9.16 6.90 -7.24
N TRP A 58 -10.45 7.10 -7.49
CA TRP A 58 -11.14 8.31 -7.06
C TRP A 58 -11.28 8.38 -5.54
N PHE A 59 -11.22 9.60 -5.00
CA PHE A 59 -11.36 9.93 -3.58
C PHE A 59 -10.37 9.21 -2.64
N PRO A 60 -9.05 9.28 -2.89
CA PRO A 60 -8.05 8.50 -2.15
C PRO A 60 -8.09 8.77 -0.64
N LYS A 61 -8.21 10.04 -0.22
CA LYS A 61 -8.30 10.41 1.20
C LYS A 61 -9.50 9.79 1.92
N ARG A 62 -10.68 9.81 1.27
CA ARG A 62 -11.90 9.22 1.84
C ARG A 62 -11.75 7.71 1.99
N LYS A 63 -11.20 7.07 0.96
CA LYS A 63 -10.91 5.64 0.94
C LYS A 63 -9.91 5.25 2.04
N ALA A 64 -8.82 6.00 2.21
CA ALA A 64 -7.84 5.77 3.28
C ALA A 64 -8.47 5.88 4.68
N LYS A 65 -9.22 6.96 4.93
CA LYS A 65 -9.94 7.13 6.20
C LYS A 65 -10.92 6.00 6.48
N ASN A 66 -11.66 5.54 5.46
CA ASN A 66 -12.59 4.43 5.59
C ASN A 66 -11.84 3.12 5.91
N ALA A 67 -10.76 2.82 5.19
CA ALA A 67 -9.94 1.63 5.44
C ALA A 67 -9.41 1.61 6.88
N ILE A 68 -8.81 2.71 7.34
CA ILE A 68 -8.31 2.81 8.72
C ILE A 68 -9.45 2.68 9.74
N SER A 69 -10.59 3.33 9.52
CA SER A 69 -11.73 3.22 10.44
C SER A 69 -12.29 1.79 10.54
N LEU A 70 -12.25 1.03 9.46
CA LEU A 70 -12.80 -0.32 9.41
C LEU A 70 -11.80 -1.37 9.91
N TYR A 71 -10.52 -1.24 9.54
CA TYR A 71 -9.53 -2.29 9.69
C TYR A 71 -8.40 -1.96 10.68
N GLY A 72 -8.16 -0.68 11.00
CA GLY A 72 -7.18 -0.24 11.99
C GLY A 72 -7.75 -0.31 13.39
N LYS A 73 -7.56 -1.43 14.08
CA LYS A 73 -8.13 -1.72 15.40
C LYS A 73 -7.17 -1.44 16.55
N LYS A 74 -5.87 -1.63 16.34
CA LYS A 74 -4.87 -1.45 17.39
C LYS A 74 -4.65 0.00 17.80
N GLU A 75 -4.49 0.87 16.82
CA GLU A 75 -4.20 2.29 17.04
C GLU A 75 -5.04 3.15 16.12
N LYS A 76 -5.70 4.16 16.70
CA LYS A 76 -6.52 5.08 15.92
C LYS A 76 -5.66 5.84 14.93
N GLY A 77 -6.05 5.82 13.67
CA GLY A 77 -5.37 6.56 12.60
C GLY A 77 -4.33 5.75 11.84
N TYR A 78 -4.12 4.48 12.18
CA TYR A 78 -3.10 3.64 11.59
C TYR A 78 -3.60 2.25 11.18
N ILE A 79 -2.90 1.64 10.23
CA ILE A 79 -2.94 0.19 9.94
C ILE A 79 -1.59 -0.40 10.31
N HIS A 80 -1.55 -1.37 11.20
CA HIS A 80 -0.33 -2.11 11.51
C HIS A 80 -0.07 -3.23 10.51
N GLU A 81 1.17 -3.72 10.47
CA GLU A 81 1.59 -4.77 9.53
C GLU A 81 0.72 -6.04 9.57
N ASP A 82 0.26 -6.44 10.74
CA ASP A 82 -0.61 -7.61 10.92
C ASP A 82 -2.09 -7.35 10.60
N GLU A 83 -2.48 -6.08 10.45
CA GLU A 83 -3.82 -5.67 10.01
C GLU A 83 -3.91 -5.54 8.48
N ILE A 84 -2.78 -5.57 7.75
CA ILE A 84 -2.74 -5.47 6.28
C ILE A 84 -3.55 -6.58 5.61
N ILE A 85 -3.63 -7.77 6.21
CA ILE A 85 -4.45 -8.88 5.68
C ILE A 85 -5.93 -8.47 5.53
N ASN A 86 -6.43 -7.60 6.40
CA ASN A 86 -7.80 -7.12 6.36
C ASN A 86 -8.04 -6.12 5.22
N LEU A 87 -6.98 -5.61 4.58
CA LEU A 87 -7.07 -4.70 3.43
C LEU A 87 -7.22 -5.42 2.09
N VAL A 88 -7.12 -6.76 2.05
CA VAL A 88 -7.28 -7.52 0.80
C VAL A 88 -8.66 -7.32 0.19
N ASP A 89 -9.72 -7.45 1.01
CA ASP A 89 -11.10 -7.21 0.57
C ASP A 89 -11.31 -5.76 0.12
N PHE A 90 -10.67 -4.82 0.81
CA PHE A 90 -10.72 -3.41 0.43
C PHE A 90 -10.01 -3.17 -0.92
N ALA A 91 -8.86 -3.80 -1.14
CA ALA A 91 -8.11 -3.69 -2.38
C ALA A 91 -8.92 -4.18 -3.59
N LEU A 92 -9.63 -5.31 -3.43
CA LEU A 92 -10.51 -5.85 -4.46
C LEU A 92 -11.70 -4.91 -4.74
N ASN A 93 -12.45 -4.57 -3.69
CA ASN A 93 -13.74 -3.89 -3.83
C ASN A 93 -13.63 -2.38 -4.05
N GLN A 94 -12.58 -1.74 -3.53
CA GLN A 94 -12.44 -0.29 -3.53
C GLN A 94 -11.34 0.19 -4.46
N LEU A 95 -10.32 -0.63 -4.76
CA LEU A 95 -9.16 -0.22 -5.56
C LEU A 95 -9.08 -0.92 -6.92
N GLY A 96 -9.88 -1.97 -7.14
CA GLY A 96 -9.81 -2.76 -8.37
C GLY A 96 -8.49 -3.52 -8.51
N LEU A 97 -7.88 -3.90 -7.37
CA LEU A 97 -6.68 -4.72 -7.31
C LEU A 97 -7.11 -6.18 -7.09
N ASN A 98 -6.77 -7.06 -8.01
CA ASN A 98 -7.08 -8.48 -7.89
C ASN A 98 -5.92 -9.21 -7.19
N ILE A 99 -6.06 -9.37 -5.87
CA ILE A 99 -5.07 -10.06 -5.04
C ILE A 99 -5.44 -11.55 -4.97
N ALA A 100 -4.62 -12.41 -5.53
CA ALA A 100 -4.75 -13.85 -5.34
C ALA A 100 -4.32 -14.24 -3.93
N ASN A 101 -5.09 -15.17 -3.35
CA ASN A 101 -4.86 -15.75 -2.03
C ASN A 101 -4.13 -17.09 -2.15
#